data_AF-A0A6N6S239-F1
#
_entry.id   AF-A0A6N6S239-F1
#
_cell.length_a   1.000
_cell.length_b   1.000
_cell.length_c   1.000
_cell.angle_alpha   90.00
_cell.angle_beta   90.00
_cell.angle_gamma   90.00
#
_symmetry.space_group_name_H-M   'P 1'
#
loop_
_entity.id
_entity.type
_entity.pdbx_description
1 polymer ?
#
loop_
_entity_poly.entity_id
_entity_poly.type
_entity_poly.pdbx_seq_one_letter_code
_entity_poly.pdbx_strand_id
1 'polypeptide(L)'
;MIARNLSSIGGTTMRQKCILLWIIALFFTHAHDATAVYYSLPDEQIKQAIEYGEKNNDLDYIAFLSEWVMVSHEGYEWAALNTKFSILAYEAKLASLAARKLTEAQIYQSMAEVEDILSFHVV
;
A
#
# COMPACT_ATOMS: atom_id res chain seq x y z
N MET A 1 27.12 -39.99 43.18
CA MET A 1 27.07 -40.86 41.99
C MET A 1 25.62 -41.08 41.62
N ILE A 2 25.05 -40.26 40.72
CA ILE A 2 23.88 -40.62 39.89
C ILE A 2 24.15 -40.03 38.51
N ALA A 3 24.24 -40.91 37.52
CA ALA A 3 24.67 -40.61 36.17
C ALA A 3 23.59 -39.91 35.36
N ARG A 4 24.05 -39.05 34.45
CA ARG A 4 23.26 -38.39 33.40
C ARG A 4 22.55 -39.42 32.54
N ASN A 5 21.32 -39.10 32.12
CA ASN A 5 20.80 -39.54 30.83
C ASN A 5 20.21 -38.33 30.11
N LEU A 6 21.07 -37.69 29.31
CA LEU A 6 20.66 -36.86 28.19
C LEU A 6 20.29 -37.84 27.06
N SER A 7 19.01 -38.03 26.80
CA SER A 7 18.57 -38.74 25.61
C SER A 7 17.71 -37.84 24.72
N SER A 8 18.23 -37.68 23.50
CA SER A 8 17.47 -37.61 22.27
C SER A 8 16.79 -36.27 21.93
N ILE A 9 17.60 -35.43 21.29
CA ILE A 9 17.30 -34.70 20.05
C ILE A 9 15.96 -35.13 19.44
N GLY A 10 14.95 -34.26 19.56
CA GLY A 10 13.63 -34.42 18.95
C GLY A 10 13.72 -34.23 17.44
N GLY A 11 13.93 -35.32 16.69
CA GLY A 11 13.80 -35.34 15.24
C GLY A 11 12.33 -35.18 14.85
N THR A 12 11.99 -34.06 14.21
CA THR A 12 10.67 -33.89 13.57
C THR A 12 10.50 -34.98 12.50
N THR A 13 9.47 -35.80 12.64
CA THR A 13 9.19 -36.91 11.74
C THR A 13 8.83 -36.37 10.35
N MET A 14 9.27 -37.07 9.29
CA MET A 14 9.07 -36.66 7.88
C MET A 14 7.61 -36.30 7.56
N ARG A 15 6.65 -37.03 8.16
CA ARG A 15 5.21 -36.78 8.06
C ARG A 15 4.80 -35.40 8.58
N GLN A 16 5.41 -34.93 9.66
CA GLN A 16 5.14 -33.63 10.28
C GLN A 16 5.65 -32.47 9.40
N LYS A 17 6.79 -32.68 8.72
CA LYS A 17 7.32 -31.74 7.72
C LYS A 17 6.42 -31.64 6.49
N CYS A 18 5.91 -32.78 6.00
CA CYS A 18 4.96 -32.79 4.89
C CYS A 18 3.67 -32.05 5.24
N ILE A 19 3.11 -32.28 6.44
CA ILE A 19 1.88 -31.59 6.88
C ILE A 19 2.08 -30.08 6.93
N LEU A 20 3.20 -29.60 7.47
CA LEU A 20 3.54 -28.17 7.48
C LEU A 20 3.63 -27.58 6.07
N LEU A 21 4.27 -28.29 5.13
CA LEU A 21 4.35 -27.84 3.73
C LEU A 21 2.98 -27.76 3.07
N TRP A 22 2.09 -28.72 3.34
CA TRP A 22 0.72 -28.70 2.83
C TRP A 22 -0.10 -27.53 3.38
N ILE A 23 0.04 -27.23 4.67
CA ILE A 23 -0.62 -26.08 5.29
C ILE A 23 -0.13 -24.78 4.66
N ILE A 24 1.19 -24.62 4.50
CA ILE A 24 1.79 -23.44 3.87
C ILE A 24 1.30 -23.29 2.41
N ALA A 25 1.29 -24.37 1.64
CA ALA A 25 0.81 -24.36 0.25
C ALA A 25 -0.68 -23.97 0.15
N LEU A 26 -1.52 -24.42 1.07
CA LEU A 26 -2.94 -24.03 1.14
C LEU A 26 -3.13 -22.54 1.42
N PHE A 27 -2.28 -21.93 2.23
CA PHE A 27 -2.30 -20.48 2.45
C PHE A 27 -1.93 -19.69 1.19
N PHE A 28 -0.94 -20.16 0.42
CA PHE A 28 -0.54 -19.49 -0.81
C PHE A 28 -1.59 -19.61 -1.93
N THR A 29 -2.39 -20.67 -2.00
CA THR A 29 -3.45 -20.81 -3.02
C THR A 29 -4.69 -19.97 -2.72
N HIS A 30 -4.88 -19.54 -1.47
CA HIS A 30 -5.97 -18.65 -1.06
C HIS A 30 -5.54 -17.19 -0.91
N ALA A 31 -4.26 -16.87 -1.16
CA ALA A 31 -3.81 -15.50 -1.23
C ALA A 31 -4.37 -14.88 -2.51
N HIS A 32 -5.27 -13.91 -2.37
CA HIS A 32 -5.63 -13.02 -3.46
C HIS A 32 -4.41 -12.19 -3.88
N ASP A 33 -4.39 -11.71 -5.13
CA ASP A 33 -3.37 -10.79 -5.61
C ASP A 33 -3.36 -9.53 -4.74
N ALA A 34 -2.50 -9.50 -3.73
CA ALA A 34 -2.16 -8.29 -3.03
C ALA A 34 -1.16 -7.55 -3.94
N THR A 35 -1.66 -6.60 -4.70
CA THR A 35 -0.81 -5.72 -5.49
C THR A 35 0.02 -4.90 -4.51
N ALA A 36 1.27 -5.31 -4.28
CA ALA A 36 2.21 -4.48 -3.55
C ALA A 36 2.32 -3.15 -4.32
N VAL A 37 2.12 -2.04 -3.62
CA VAL A 37 2.35 -0.71 -4.20
C VAL A 37 3.82 -0.68 -4.64
N TYR A 38 4.04 -0.45 -5.94
CA TYR A 38 5.38 -0.44 -6.50
C TYR A 38 6.15 0.77 -5.96
N TYR A 39 7.39 0.54 -5.47
CA TYR A 39 8.28 1.60 -4.98
C TYR A 39 8.55 2.72 -6.01
N SER A 40 8.32 2.46 -7.30
CA SER A 40 8.40 3.45 -8.39
C SER A 40 7.21 3.27 -9.31
N LEU A 41 6.52 4.36 -9.67
CA LEU A 41 5.44 4.32 -10.65
C LEU A 41 6.00 4.13 -12.06
N PRO A 42 5.53 3.13 -12.83
CA PRO A 42 5.76 3.08 -14.28
C PRO A 42 5.16 4.31 -14.98
N ASP A 43 5.70 4.69 -16.14
CA ASP A 43 5.22 5.84 -16.93
C ASP A 43 3.71 5.80 -17.21
N GLU A 44 3.14 4.61 -17.41
CA GLU A 44 1.71 4.43 -17.59
C GLU A 44 0.92 4.81 -16.34
N GLN A 45 1.39 4.43 -15.15
CA GLN A 45 0.74 4.81 -13.90
C GLN A 45 0.91 6.30 -13.57
N ILE A 46 2.06 6.89 -13.95
CA ILE A 46 2.26 8.35 -13.86
C ILE A 46 1.19 9.06 -14.69
N LYS A 47 0.99 8.63 -15.95
CA LYS A 47 -0.03 9.19 -16.82
C LYS A 47 -1.44 9.01 -16.24
N GLN A 48 -1.76 7.82 -15.75
CA GLN A 48 -3.06 7.53 -15.13
C GLN A 48 -3.32 8.40 -13.89
N ALA A 49 -2.30 8.61 -13.04
CA ALA A 49 -2.43 9.47 -11.87
C ALA A 49 -2.73 10.92 -12.27
N ILE A 50 -2.02 11.44 -13.27
CA ILE A 50 -2.24 12.79 -13.79
C ILE A 50 -3.65 12.91 -14.38
N GLU A 51 -4.07 11.98 -15.25
CA GLU A 51 -5.40 11.98 -15.85
C GLU A 51 -6.51 11.88 -14.79
N TYR A 52 -6.31 11.06 -13.75
CA TYR A 52 -7.24 10.96 -12.63
C TYR A 52 -7.36 12.30 -11.89
N GLY A 53 -6.22 12.93 -11.56
CA GLY A 53 -6.18 14.22 -10.89
C GLY A 53 -6.86 15.33 -11.69
N GLU A 54 -6.55 15.41 -12.99
CA GLU A 54 -7.12 16.41 -13.90
C GLU A 54 -8.63 16.25 -14.08
N LYS A 55 -9.11 15.00 -14.20
CA LYS A 55 -10.53 14.68 -14.43
C LYS A 55 -11.41 14.94 -13.21
N ASN A 56 -10.87 14.80 -12.00
CA ASN A 56 -11.60 14.91 -10.74
C ASN A 56 -11.20 16.16 -9.95
N ASN A 57 -10.84 17.24 -10.66
CA ASN A 57 -10.28 18.46 -10.04
C ASN A 57 -11.29 19.28 -9.23
N ASP A 58 -12.58 19.01 -9.41
CA ASP A 58 -13.73 19.67 -8.80
C ASP A 58 -14.23 18.98 -7.52
N LEU A 59 -13.84 17.73 -7.30
CA LEU A 59 -14.19 16.99 -6.07
C LEU A 59 -13.59 17.67 -4.83
N ASP A 60 -14.23 17.52 -3.67
CA ASP A 60 -13.57 17.89 -2.41
C ASP A 60 -12.45 16.89 -2.04
N TYR A 61 -11.73 17.16 -0.95
CA TYR A 61 -10.59 16.33 -0.54
C TYR A 61 -11.00 14.89 -0.17
N ILE A 62 -12.11 14.72 0.54
CA ILE A 62 -12.57 13.41 1.02
C ILE A 62 -13.14 12.60 -0.15
N ALA A 63 -13.95 13.23 -1.00
CA ALA A 63 -14.50 12.60 -2.19
C ALA A 63 -13.41 12.21 -3.18
N PHE A 64 -12.37 13.03 -3.34
CA PHE A 64 -11.23 12.71 -4.21
C PHE A 64 -10.39 11.55 -3.68
N LEU A 65 -10.19 11.48 -2.36
CA LEU A 65 -9.38 10.44 -1.76
C LEU A 65 -10.17 9.21 -1.31
N SER A 66 -11.44 9.06 -1.69
CA SER A 66 -12.30 8.01 -1.16
C SER A 66 -11.80 6.58 -1.43
N GLU A 67 -10.94 6.39 -2.45
CA GLU A 67 -10.29 5.11 -2.73
C GLU A 67 -9.09 4.82 -1.81
N TRP A 68 -8.50 5.86 -1.21
CA TRP A 68 -7.30 5.77 -0.36
C TRP A 68 -7.56 6.10 1.10
N VAL A 69 -8.72 6.67 1.43
CA VAL A 69 -9.08 7.13 2.77
C VAL A 69 -10.32 6.41 3.25
N MET A 70 -10.22 5.80 4.44
CA MET A 70 -11.36 5.29 5.19
C MET A 70 -11.66 6.25 6.34
N VAL A 71 -12.88 6.76 6.39
CA VAL A 71 -13.38 7.59 7.48
C VAL A 71 -14.31 6.74 8.35
N SER A 72 -14.17 6.82 9.68
CA SER A 72 -15.05 6.10 10.60
C SER A 72 -16.49 6.60 10.49
N HIS A 73 -17.44 5.79 10.95
CA HIS A 73 -18.86 6.11 10.84
C HIS A 73 -19.24 7.40 11.59
N GLU A 74 -18.47 7.75 12.64
CA GLU A 74 -18.66 8.97 13.41
C GLU A 74 -17.90 10.18 12.86
N GLY A 75 -17.05 10.00 11.84
CA GLY A 75 -16.34 11.07 11.16
C GLY A 75 -15.10 11.62 11.90
N TYR A 76 -14.83 11.15 13.12
CA TYR A 76 -13.73 11.65 13.97
C TYR A 76 -12.39 10.95 13.73
N GLU A 77 -12.41 9.82 13.02
CA GLU A 77 -11.22 9.01 12.80
C GLU A 77 -11.07 8.75 11.31
N TRP A 78 -9.85 8.86 10.78
CA TRP A 78 -9.56 8.46 9.42
C TRP A 78 -8.23 7.75 9.31
N ALA A 79 -8.18 6.81 8.36
CA ALA A 79 -6.97 6.13 7.94
C ALA A 79 -6.77 6.40 6.45
N ALA A 80 -5.56 6.81 6.06
CA ALA A 80 -5.20 7.04 4.67
C ALA A 80 -4.00 6.22 4.26
N LEU A 81 -4.09 5.59 3.09
CA LEU A 81 -2.95 5.00 2.39
C LEU A 81 -2.41 6.01 1.38
N ASN A 82 -1.39 6.77 1.79
CA ASN A 82 -0.73 7.73 0.93
C ASN A 82 0.31 7.01 0.07
N THR A 83 -0.08 6.69 -1.16
CA THR A 83 0.81 6.11 -2.17
C THR A 83 1.39 7.19 -3.07
N LYS A 84 2.54 6.92 -3.71
CA LYS A 84 3.06 7.78 -4.78
C LYS A 84 2.00 8.13 -5.83
N PHE A 85 1.14 7.18 -6.18
CA PHE A 85 0.05 7.40 -7.13
C PHE A 85 -0.94 8.44 -6.60
N SER A 86 -1.47 8.24 -5.38
CA SER A 86 -2.48 9.12 -4.79
C SER A 86 -1.97 10.55 -4.62
N ILE A 87 -0.68 10.70 -4.30
CA ILE A 87 -0.03 12.00 -4.12
C ILE A 87 0.14 12.70 -5.46
N LEU A 88 0.69 12.01 -6.46
CA LEU A 88 0.83 12.58 -7.81
C LEU A 88 -0.53 12.97 -8.40
N ALA A 89 -1.55 12.13 -8.19
CA ALA A 89 -2.92 12.44 -8.59
C ALA A 89 -3.46 13.69 -7.89
N TYR A 90 -3.21 13.83 -6.58
CA TYR A 90 -3.62 15.02 -5.83
C TYR A 90 -2.90 16.29 -6.29
N GLU A 91 -1.59 16.23 -6.55
CA GLU A 91 -0.84 17.35 -7.11
C GLU A 91 -1.34 17.74 -8.51
N ALA A 92 -1.66 16.76 -9.36
CA ALA A 92 -2.22 17.00 -10.68
C ALA A 92 -3.60 17.66 -10.59
N LYS A 93 -4.43 17.26 -9.63
CA LYS A 93 -5.68 17.95 -9.29
C LYS A 93 -5.43 19.42 -8.93
N LEU A 94 -4.50 19.71 -8.02
CA LEU A 94 -4.20 21.09 -7.60
C LEU A 94 -3.65 21.93 -8.76
N ALA A 95 -2.81 21.35 -9.62
CA ALA A 95 -2.31 22.00 -10.82
C ALA A 95 -3.45 22.31 -11.82
N SER A 96 -4.32 21.33 -12.09
CA SER A 96 -5.48 21.46 -12.97
C SER A 96 -6.45 22.54 -12.48
N LEU A 97 -6.75 22.56 -11.17
CA LEU A 97 -7.58 23.59 -10.54
C LEU A 97 -6.99 25.01 -10.72
N ALA A 98 -5.67 25.13 -10.77
CA ALA A 98 -4.95 26.37 -11.05
C ALA A 98 -4.74 26.62 -12.56
N ALA A 99 -5.42 25.90 -13.44
CA ALA A 99 -5.32 25.97 -14.90
C ALA A 99 -3.87 25.82 -15.44
N ARG A 100 -3.05 25.02 -14.76
CA ARG A 100 -1.66 24.70 -15.15
C ARG A 100 -1.45 23.19 -15.24
N LYS A 101 -0.34 22.78 -15.85
CA LYS A 101 0.13 21.39 -15.85
C LYS A 101 1.28 21.21 -14.86
N LEU A 102 1.48 19.98 -14.40
CA LEU A 102 2.70 19.60 -13.70
C LEU A 102 3.86 19.59 -14.69
N THR A 103 5.02 20.08 -14.25
CA THR A 103 6.26 19.94 -14.99
C THR A 103 6.91 18.59 -14.70
N GLU A 104 7.79 18.11 -15.58
CA GLU A 104 8.55 16.88 -15.32
C GLU A 104 9.30 16.95 -13.98
N ALA A 105 9.91 18.10 -13.67
CA ALA A 105 10.60 18.30 -12.40
C ALA A 105 9.67 18.11 -11.18
N GLN A 106 8.43 18.62 -11.25
CA GLN A 106 7.45 18.44 -10.18
C GLN A 106 7.01 16.98 -10.04
N ILE A 107 6.80 16.29 -11.18
CA ILE A 107 6.45 14.86 -11.19
C ILE A 107 7.57 14.02 -10.55
N TYR A 108 8.83 14.28 -10.90
CA TYR A 108 9.96 13.55 -10.31
C TYR A 108 10.16 13.88 -8.83
N GLN A 109 9.92 15.14 -8.42
CA GLN A 109 10.04 15.54 -7.03
C GLN A 109 9.01 14.81 -6.14
N SER A 110 7.75 14.76 -6.56
CA SER A 110 6.67 14.10 -5.80
C SER A 110 6.89 12.60 -5.64
N MET A 111 7.55 11.96 -6.60
CA MET A 111 7.94 10.55 -6.52
C MET A 111 9.21 10.28 -5.69
N ALA A 112 10.07 11.28 -5.52
CA ALA A 112 11.35 11.15 -4.81
C ALA A 112 11.25 11.43 -3.31
N GLU A 113 10.37 12.34 -2.91
CA GLU A 113 10.23 12.78 -1.52
C GLU A 113 9.33 11.88 -0.67
N VAL A 114 8.57 10.96 -1.30
CA VAL A 114 7.52 10.23 -0.61
C VAL A 114 7.78 8.73 -0.60
N GLU A 115 7.85 8.17 0.61
CA GLU A 115 7.64 6.74 0.84
C GLU A 115 6.14 6.46 0.99
N ASP A 116 5.68 5.26 0.62
CA ASP A 116 4.27 4.91 0.83
C ASP A 116 3.97 4.88 2.34
N ILE A 117 3.07 5.76 2.80
CA ILE A 117 2.79 5.96 4.22
C ILE A 117 1.32 5.61 4.51
N LEU A 118 1.13 4.69 5.47
CA LEU A 118 -0.16 4.50 6.12
C LEU A 118 -0.28 5.48 7.29
N SER A 119 -1.23 6.40 7.20
CA SER A 119 -1.47 7.43 8.22
C SER A 119 -2.79 7.17 8.94
N PHE A 120 -2.79 7.40 10.25
CA PHE A 120 -3.99 7.38 11.08
C PHE A 120 -4.15 8.73 11.75
N HIS A 121 -5.37 9.22 11.82
CA HIS A 121 -5.68 10.47 12.47
C HIS A 121 -6.96 10.33 13.28
N VAL A 122 -6.93 10.90 14.48
CA VAL A 122 -8.06 10.96 15.42
C VAL A 122 -8.20 12.43 15.82
N VAL A 123 -9.40 12.98 15.65
CA VAL A 123 -9.74 14.38 15.97
C VAL A 123 -10.21 14.49 17.41
#